data_AF-A0A7L3F3Q9-F1
#
_entry.id   AF-A0A7L3F3Q9-F1
#
_cell.length_a   1.000
_cell.length_b   1.000
_cell.length_c   1.000
_cell.angle_alpha   90.00
_cell.angle_beta   90.00
_cell.angle_gamma   90.00
#
_symmetry.space_group_name_H-M   'P 1'
#
loop_
_entity.id
_entity.type
_entity.pdbx_description
1 polymer ?
#
loop_
_entity_poly.entity_id
_entity_poly.type
_entity_poly.pdbx_seq_one_letter_code
_entity_poly.pdbx_strand_id
1 'polypeptide(L)'
;VCFLSGGLDCSISFVSQVLGKVCVHGRQKEILSVLVPHLTDLTKSDCIWQRMCWRLVECVPDRWMEAVVLGLVQATPGADVLSRLLGNLVLKNKKAQFVMTQKLLLLQYGHTTAVLQNLLGYLSLDGQRRPLLVKVLQELLETWGSSSAVKHSPPEQQQYISKAILICLSHLKEPEIESCRQELLAGMMEGVKCHLDSSLPQVRRLGMIVAESISSRINTDGPVLKFQYEDDDEARELKSLLVQTPPFSTVLSLPDDDRNEKADAALPPVSEGNQQSHAAAPVTPDEESDAELDSDDDLVPYDMSEDKELKTKAPVYIRDCIEVLTGSEDVDRWEATVKTLESLIRKNPAATREVSVELAKILLHLEEKTCVEGFVELRQRAQVAVLTTDPIPVAEYLTSQFYSLNYSLRQRMDILDVLVLAAQELSYPKSHGKIKNSGAQKPSIQLLSGSESSKDWRRIVDERIKSKTRRFATGQSHVELASGPNEFNSVAGHFFFPLIQQFDRPLTTFDLLGEDHFVLGRLVHTLAVLMYLAVNTVAAPAMGKALLELVWALRFHTDPYVRQGLLSCISSVLLSVPTEHLLEDMTGELLEAQSWLGDVMEKDPDGDCRRLALHNLLLMENLKKKLQTVPS
;
A
#
# COMPACT_ATOMS: atom_id res chain seq x y z
N VAL A 1 -38.77 -20.92 7.86
CA VAL A 1 -39.35 -21.04 9.21
C VAL A 1 -38.48 -20.19 10.12
N CYS A 2 -38.97 -19.01 10.48
CA CYS A 2 -38.24 -18.06 11.30
C CYS A 2 -39.03 -17.94 12.62
N PHE A 3 -38.56 -18.61 13.68
CA PHE A 3 -39.15 -18.43 15.00
C PHE A 3 -38.27 -17.49 15.81
N LEU A 4 -38.73 -16.24 15.95
CA LEU A 4 -38.34 -15.35 17.04
C LEU A 4 -39.58 -15.04 17.86
N SER A 5 -39.42 -15.04 19.19
CA SER A 5 -40.48 -14.76 20.15
C SER A 5 -41.01 -13.34 19.98
N GLY A 6 -42.21 -13.19 19.42
CA GLY A 6 -42.85 -11.88 19.21
C GLY A 6 -43.80 -11.81 18.01
N GLY A 7 -43.73 -12.75 17.07
CA GLY A 7 -44.68 -12.81 15.93
C GLY A 7 -44.50 -11.75 14.85
N LEU A 8 -43.30 -11.14 14.77
CA LEU A 8 -42.91 -10.22 13.70
C LEU A 8 -41.84 -10.88 12.82
N ASP A 9 -42.11 -10.98 11.51
CA ASP A 9 -41.21 -11.60 10.54
C ASP A 9 -39.98 -10.71 10.23
N CYS A 10 -38.92 -10.88 11.02
CA CYS A 10 -37.60 -10.35 10.68
C CYS A 10 -37.04 -11.02 9.42
N SER A 11 -37.20 -10.38 8.26
CA SER A 11 -36.68 -10.91 7.00
C SER A 11 -35.16 -11.10 7.04
N ILE A 12 -34.71 -12.32 6.76
CA ILE A 12 -33.28 -12.66 6.73
C ILE A 12 -32.50 -11.87 5.67
N SER A 13 -33.18 -11.37 4.62
CA SER A 13 -32.56 -10.48 3.62
C SER A 13 -32.16 -9.12 4.21
N PHE A 14 -32.88 -8.60 5.22
CA PHE A 14 -32.50 -7.37 5.91
C PHE A 14 -31.25 -7.59 6.76
N VAL A 15 -31.21 -8.67 7.55
CA VAL A 15 -30.05 -9.03 8.37
C VAL A 15 -28.81 -9.27 7.49
N SER A 16 -29.00 -9.92 6.35
CA SER A 16 -27.97 -10.15 5.33
C SER A 16 -27.42 -8.84 4.73
N GLN A 17 -28.30 -7.88 4.40
CA GLN A 17 -27.89 -6.57 3.92
C GLN A 17 -27.16 -5.75 4.99
N VAL A 18 -27.58 -5.82 6.26
CA VAL A 18 -26.88 -5.19 7.38
C VAL A 18 -25.48 -5.80 7.53
N LEU A 19 -25.35 -7.12 7.57
CA LEU A 19 -24.06 -7.82 7.65
C LEU A 19 -23.12 -7.40 6.51
N GLY A 20 -23.59 -7.47 5.26
CA GLY A 20 -22.81 -7.08 4.09
C GLY A 20 -22.35 -5.62 4.13
N LYS A 21 -23.24 -4.69 4.54
CA LYS A 21 -22.91 -3.28 4.65
C LYS A 21 -21.91 -2.99 5.78
N VAL A 22 -22.04 -3.65 6.93
CA VAL A 22 -21.11 -3.49 8.06
C VAL A 22 -19.71 -4.02 7.70
N CYS A 23 -19.62 -5.16 7.02
CA CYS A 23 -18.33 -5.69 6.57
C CYS A 23 -17.65 -4.76 5.55
N VAL A 24 -18.37 -4.25 4.55
CA VAL A 24 -17.80 -3.33 3.53
C VAL A 24 -17.42 -1.95 4.08
N HIS A 25 -17.97 -1.52 5.22
CA HIS A 25 -17.46 -0.37 5.96
C HIS A 25 -16.22 -0.69 6.84
N GLY A 26 -15.56 -1.84 6.62
CA GLY A 26 -14.34 -2.26 7.33
C GLY A 26 -14.56 -2.81 8.75
N ARG A 27 -15.80 -2.79 9.26
CA ARG A 27 -16.15 -3.21 10.63
C ARG A 27 -16.36 -4.72 10.76
N GLN A 28 -15.92 -5.50 9.76
CA GLN A 28 -16.07 -6.96 9.70
C GLN A 28 -15.52 -7.69 10.94
N LYS A 29 -14.36 -7.26 11.47
CA LYS A 29 -13.75 -7.89 12.65
C LYS A 29 -14.63 -7.77 13.89
N GLU A 30 -15.29 -6.63 14.10
CA GLU A 30 -16.11 -6.35 15.28
C GLU A 30 -17.45 -7.10 15.26
N ILE A 31 -18.14 -7.13 14.11
CA ILE A 31 -19.41 -7.84 14.00
C ILE A 31 -19.20 -9.36 14.00
N LEU A 32 -18.13 -9.85 13.37
CA LEU A 32 -17.88 -11.29 13.27
C LEU A 32 -17.21 -11.89 14.51
N SER A 33 -16.42 -11.13 15.29
CA SER A 33 -15.92 -11.61 16.58
C SER A 33 -17.04 -11.89 17.59
N VAL A 34 -18.17 -11.20 17.47
CA VAL A 34 -19.38 -11.49 18.25
C VAL A 34 -20.25 -12.55 17.55
N LEU A 35 -20.51 -12.40 16.26
CA LEU A 35 -21.46 -13.26 15.54
C LEU A 35 -20.96 -14.70 15.34
N VAL A 36 -19.68 -14.90 15.01
CA VAL A 36 -19.15 -16.22 14.66
C VAL A 36 -19.14 -17.19 15.85
N PRO A 37 -18.71 -16.83 17.08
CA PRO A 37 -18.84 -17.73 18.23
C PRO A 37 -20.27 -18.17 18.50
N HIS A 38 -21.23 -17.24 18.54
CA HIS A 38 -22.64 -17.56 18.78
C HIS A 38 -23.22 -18.48 17.69
N LEU A 39 -22.95 -18.19 16.41
CA LEU A 39 -23.38 -19.08 15.32
C LEU A 39 -22.61 -20.42 15.32
N THR A 40 -21.37 -20.46 15.79
CA THR A 40 -20.58 -21.70 15.93
C THR A 40 -21.27 -22.66 16.90
N ASP A 41 -21.75 -22.17 18.04
CA ASP A 41 -22.43 -23.01 19.02
C ASP A 41 -23.86 -23.38 18.59
N LEU A 42 -24.64 -22.43 18.06
CA LEU A 42 -25.98 -22.71 17.54
C LEU A 42 -25.98 -23.71 16.37
N THR A 43 -24.96 -23.69 15.52
CA THR A 43 -24.86 -24.63 14.38
C THR A 43 -24.31 -26.01 14.74
N LYS A 44 -23.70 -26.22 15.92
CA LYS A 44 -23.22 -27.55 16.34
C LYS A 44 -24.37 -28.55 16.48
N SER A 45 -25.49 -28.14 17.05
CA SER A 45 -26.63 -28.99 17.39
C SER A 45 -27.83 -28.85 16.45
N ASP A 46 -28.04 -27.67 15.83
CA ASP A 46 -29.27 -27.40 15.06
C ASP A 46 -29.01 -27.13 13.56
N CYS A 47 -29.63 -27.96 12.72
CA CYS A 47 -29.63 -27.82 11.26
C CYS A 47 -30.49 -26.65 10.75
N ILE A 48 -31.44 -26.14 11.56
CA ILE A 48 -32.21 -24.93 11.23
C ILE A 48 -31.28 -23.72 11.29
N TRP A 49 -30.45 -23.60 12.34
CA TRP A 49 -29.43 -22.54 12.41
C TRP A 49 -28.40 -22.63 11.28
N GLN A 50 -27.98 -23.83 10.87
CA GLN A 50 -27.13 -24.00 9.68
C GLN A 50 -27.81 -23.46 8.42
N ARG A 51 -29.07 -23.87 8.17
CA ARG A 51 -29.87 -23.39 7.03
C ARG A 51 -30.12 -21.87 7.08
N MET A 52 -30.26 -21.28 8.27
CA MET A 52 -30.35 -19.84 8.46
C MET A 52 -29.02 -19.16 8.12
N CYS A 53 -27.87 -19.70 8.53
CA CYS A 53 -26.56 -19.17 8.13
C CYS A 53 -26.37 -19.20 6.61
N TRP A 54 -26.72 -20.31 5.95
CA TRP A 54 -26.63 -20.42 4.49
C TRP A 54 -27.51 -19.36 3.81
N ARG A 55 -28.76 -19.18 4.25
CA ARG A 55 -29.65 -18.13 3.71
C ARG A 55 -29.19 -16.71 4.07
N LEU A 56 -28.55 -16.50 5.21
CA LEU A 56 -27.99 -15.21 5.60
C LEU A 56 -26.86 -14.79 4.66
N VAL A 57 -25.98 -15.71 4.25
CA VAL A 57 -24.87 -15.38 3.33
C VAL A 57 -25.31 -15.45 1.86
N GLU A 58 -26.20 -16.37 1.46
CA GLU A 58 -26.77 -16.42 0.10
C GLU A 58 -27.53 -15.14 -0.30
N CYS A 59 -28.11 -14.42 0.67
CA CYS A 59 -28.80 -13.15 0.42
C CYS A 59 -27.88 -11.92 0.33
N VAL A 60 -26.56 -12.06 0.53
CA VAL A 60 -25.63 -10.92 0.51
C VAL A 60 -25.45 -10.44 -0.94
N PRO A 61 -25.68 -9.16 -1.26
CA PRO A 61 -25.41 -8.62 -2.60
C PRO A 61 -23.94 -8.81 -3.02
N ASP A 62 -23.69 -9.20 -4.28
CA ASP A 62 -22.34 -9.53 -4.80
C ASP A 62 -21.28 -8.46 -4.51
N ARG A 63 -21.66 -7.17 -4.58
CA ARG A 63 -20.80 -6.03 -4.24
C ARG A 63 -20.27 -6.02 -2.79
N TRP A 64 -20.88 -6.81 -1.90
CA TRP A 64 -20.52 -6.95 -0.49
C TRP A 64 -20.06 -8.37 -0.11
N MET A 65 -20.25 -9.35 -1.01
CA MET A 65 -19.92 -10.77 -0.80
C MET A 65 -18.45 -10.97 -0.40
N GLU A 66 -17.53 -10.24 -1.03
CA GLU A 66 -16.09 -10.37 -0.78
C GLU A 66 -15.70 -10.09 0.68
N ALA A 67 -16.18 -8.98 1.26
CA ALA A 67 -15.86 -8.60 2.64
C ALA A 67 -16.53 -9.53 3.68
N VAL A 68 -17.73 -10.04 3.37
CA VAL A 68 -18.41 -11.03 4.23
C VAL A 68 -17.68 -12.37 4.20
N VAL A 69 -17.32 -12.87 3.01
CA VAL A 69 -16.58 -14.13 2.87
C VAL A 69 -15.20 -14.04 3.51
N LEU A 70 -14.40 -13.02 3.18
CA LEU A 70 -13.08 -12.81 3.78
C LEU A 70 -13.15 -12.73 5.31
N GLY A 71 -14.08 -11.91 5.83
CA GLY A 71 -14.28 -11.78 7.27
C GLY A 71 -14.67 -13.10 7.94
N LEU A 72 -15.52 -13.91 7.31
CA LEU A 72 -15.94 -15.21 7.86
C LEU A 72 -14.78 -16.22 7.87
N VAL A 73 -14.01 -16.35 6.79
CA VAL A 73 -12.83 -17.24 6.74
C VAL A 73 -11.78 -16.85 7.79
N GLN A 74 -11.62 -15.54 8.05
CA GLN A 74 -10.72 -15.00 9.08
C GLN A 74 -11.24 -15.18 10.51
N ALA A 75 -12.56 -15.21 10.72
CA ALA A 75 -13.17 -15.26 12.06
C ALA A 75 -13.55 -16.67 12.53
N THR A 76 -13.64 -17.66 11.63
CA THR A 76 -13.90 -19.06 12.03
C THR A 76 -12.65 -19.73 12.63
N PRO A 77 -12.79 -20.51 13.72
CA PRO A 77 -11.67 -21.25 14.31
C PRO A 77 -11.34 -22.57 13.58
N GLY A 78 -12.12 -22.95 12.56
CA GLY A 78 -11.93 -24.19 11.82
C GLY A 78 -12.77 -24.31 10.55
N ALA A 79 -12.30 -25.12 9.60
CA ALA A 79 -12.97 -25.41 8.34
C ALA A 79 -14.35 -26.05 8.50
N ASP A 80 -14.57 -26.81 9.59
CA ASP A 80 -15.85 -27.43 9.93
C ASP A 80 -16.91 -26.37 10.28
N VAL A 81 -16.53 -25.34 11.04
CA VAL A 81 -17.35 -24.18 11.36
C VAL A 81 -17.67 -23.43 10.07
N LEU A 82 -16.66 -23.13 9.26
CA LEU A 82 -16.83 -22.43 7.98
C LEU A 82 -17.78 -23.19 7.04
N SER A 83 -17.70 -24.52 7.01
CA SER A 83 -18.64 -25.39 6.28
C SER A 83 -20.07 -25.32 6.83
N ARG A 84 -20.26 -25.29 8.16
CA ARG A 84 -21.59 -25.11 8.76
C ARG A 84 -22.18 -23.72 8.50
N LEU A 85 -21.37 -22.66 8.46
CA LEU A 85 -21.82 -21.29 8.24
C LEU A 85 -22.10 -20.96 6.77
N LEU A 86 -21.23 -21.39 5.84
CA LEU A 86 -21.35 -21.07 4.41
C LEU A 86 -22.14 -22.11 3.60
N GLY A 87 -22.19 -23.37 4.04
CA GLY A 87 -22.76 -24.46 3.24
C GLY A 87 -22.10 -24.54 1.86
N ASN A 88 -22.88 -24.75 0.80
CA ASN A 88 -22.37 -24.80 -0.59
C ASN A 88 -22.48 -23.45 -1.33
N LEU A 89 -22.21 -22.34 -0.65
CA LEU A 89 -22.22 -20.97 -1.22
C LEU A 89 -21.36 -20.85 -2.50
N VAL A 90 -20.16 -21.42 -2.51
CA VAL A 90 -19.24 -21.38 -3.69
C VAL A 90 -19.76 -22.11 -4.92
N LEU A 91 -20.83 -22.90 -4.80
CA LEU A 91 -21.52 -23.54 -5.93
C LEU A 91 -22.77 -22.76 -6.38
N LYS A 92 -23.20 -21.76 -5.61
CA LYS A 92 -24.42 -20.97 -5.84
C LYS A 92 -24.14 -19.53 -6.27
N ASN A 93 -23.03 -18.95 -5.82
CA ASN A 93 -22.67 -17.57 -6.08
C ASN A 93 -21.27 -17.48 -6.73
N LYS A 94 -21.21 -16.98 -7.97
CA LYS A 94 -19.97 -16.86 -8.75
C LYS A 94 -18.95 -15.90 -8.13
N LYS A 95 -19.40 -14.84 -7.46
CA LYS A 95 -18.51 -13.89 -6.77
C LYS A 95 -17.89 -14.51 -5.53
N ALA A 96 -18.66 -15.27 -4.74
CA ALA A 96 -18.13 -16.05 -3.62
C ALA A 96 -17.15 -17.14 -4.09
N GLN A 97 -17.49 -17.85 -5.17
CA GLN A 97 -16.60 -18.81 -5.82
C GLN A 97 -15.26 -18.17 -6.20
N PHE A 98 -15.27 -17.12 -7.04
CA PHE A 98 -14.06 -16.40 -7.46
C PHE A 98 -13.24 -15.87 -6.27
N VAL A 99 -13.89 -15.33 -5.24
CA VAL A 99 -13.17 -14.85 -4.05
C VAL A 99 -12.44 -16.00 -3.37
N MET A 100 -13.10 -17.13 -3.11
CA MET A 100 -12.48 -18.25 -2.39
C MET A 100 -11.48 -19.05 -3.25
N THR A 101 -11.74 -19.28 -4.54
CA THR A 101 -10.88 -20.13 -5.39
C THR A 101 -9.82 -19.37 -6.18
N GLN A 102 -9.85 -18.03 -6.20
CA GLN A 102 -8.88 -17.21 -6.93
C GLN A 102 -8.36 -16.08 -6.05
N LYS A 103 -9.25 -15.21 -5.57
CA LYS A 103 -8.82 -13.92 -5.00
C LYS A 103 -8.02 -14.11 -3.72
N LEU A 104 -8.49 -14.94 -2.79
CA LEU A 104 -7.83 -15.20 -1.50
C LEU A 104 -6.59 -16.13 -1.58
N LEU A 105 -6.25 -16.65 -2.76
CA LEU A 105 -5.18 -17.63 -2.95
C LEU A 105 -4.07 -17.14 -3.90
N LEU A 106 -4.44 -16.41 -4.96
CA LEU A 106 -3.52 -15.97 -6.01
C LEU A 106 -3.38 -14.44 -6.07
N LEU A 107 -4.48 -13.70 -5.87
CA LEU A 107 -4.53 -12.23 -6.05
C LEU A 107 -4.38 -11.44 -4.74
N GLN A 108 -4.49 -12.11 -3.59
CA GLN A 108 -4.29 -11.57 -2.25
C GLN A 108 -3.46 -12.59 -1.47
N TYR A 109 -2.31 -12.15 -0.98
CA TYR A 109 -1.37 -12.94 -0.15
C TYR A 109 -1.17 -12.26 1.21
N GLY A 110 -0.46 -12.93 2.12
CA GLY A 110 -0.25 -12.42 3.48
C GLY A 110 -1.42 -12.69 4.45
N HIS A 111 -2.30 -13.65 4.14
CA HIS A 111 -3.17 -14.25 5.14
C HIS A 111 -2.40 -15.33 5.93
N THR A 112 -2.83 -15.61 7.18
CA THR A 112 -2.15 -16.61 8.02
C THR A 112 -2.43 -18.03 7.55
N THR A 113 -1.54 -18.97 7.90
CA THR A 113 -1.67 -20.40 7.56
C THR A 113 -3.03 -20.99 7.99
N ALA A 114 -3.60 -20.53 9.11
CA ALA A 114 -4.94 -20.91 9.57
C ALA A 114 -6.08 -20.46 8.63
N VAL A 115 -5.96 -19.31 7.96
CA VAL A 115 -6.95 -18.83 6.98
C VAL A 115 -6.94 -19.72 5.73
N LEU A 116 -5.75 -20.15 5.28
CA LEU A 116 -5.61 -21.14 4.21
C LEU A 116 -6.20 -22.50 4.60
N GLN A 117 -5.91 -23.00 5.81
CA GLN A 117 -6.47 -24.26 6.33
C GLN A 117 -8.00 -24.21 6.45
N ASN A 118 -8.56 -23.10 6.94
CA ASN A 118 -10.01 -22.88 6.95
C ASN A 118 -10.63 -22.96 5.55
N LEU A 119 -10.07 -22.23 4.59
CA LEU A 119 -10.61 -22.11 3.23
C LEU A 119 -10.49 -23.40 2.43
N LEU A 120 -9.31 -24.03 2.43
CA LEU A 120 -9.03 -25.23 1.65
C LEU A 120 -9.68 -26.46 2.31
N GLY A 121 -9.72 -26.52 3.64
CA GLY A 121 -10.51 -27.49 4.38
C GLY A 121 -12.01 -27.33 4.11
N TYR A 122 -12.51 -26.10 3.99
CA TYR A 122 -13.88 -25.85 3.57
C TYR A 122 -14.15 -26.45 2.17
N LEU A 123 -13.27 -26.26 1.19
CA LEU A 123 -13.43 -26.89 -0.13
C LEU A 123 -13.34 -28.43 -0.06
N SER A 124 -12.59 -28.99 0.89
CA SER A 124 -12.39 -30.44 1.02
C SER A 124 -13.55 -31.18 1.73
N LEU A 125 -14.28 -30.52 2.63
CA LEU A 125 -15.26 -31.18 3.54
C LEU A 125 -16.57 -31.66 2.88
N ASP A 126 -16.98 -31.15 1.72
CA ASP A 126 -18.21 -31.55 1.03
C ASP A 126 -17.90 -32.06 -0.38
N GLY A 127 -18.42 -33.23 -0.75
CA GLY A 127 -18.14 -33.89 -2.02
C GLY A 127 -18.47 -33.07 -3.28
N GLN A 128 -19.43 -32.14 -3.21
CA GLN A 128 -19.74 -31.23 -4.32
C GLN A 128 -18.70 -30.09 -4.45
N ARG A 129 -17.98 -29.77 -3.38
CA ARG A 129 -16.94 -28.72 -3.36
C ARG A 129 -15.55 -29.26 -3.73
N ARG A 130 -15.28 -30.55 -3.55
CA ARG A 130 -13.97 -31.17 -3.83
C ARG A 130 -13.44 -31.00 -5.28
N PRO A 131 -14.27 -30.98 -6.34
CA PRO A 131 -13.79 -30.61 -7.68
C PRO A 131 -13.19 -29.20 -7.77
N LEU A 132 -13.65 -28.25 -6.93
CA LEU A 132 -13.02 -26.93 -6.83
C LEU A 132 -11.67 -26.98 -6.11
N LEU A 133 -11.47 -27.89 -5.14
CA LEU A 133 -10.17 -28.08 -4.49
C LEU A 133 -9.12 -28.60 -5.48
N VAL A 134 -9.48 -29.59 -6.31
CA VAL A 134 -8.59 -30.12 -7.36
C VAL A 134 -8.25 -29.03 -8.37
N LYS A 135 -9.25 -28.26 -8.83
CA LYS A 135 -9.03 -27.12 -9.75
C LYS A 135 -8.14 -26.04 -9.13
N VAL A 136 -8.36 -25.68 -7.87
CA VAL A 136 -7.50 -24.74 -7.11
C VAL A 136 -6.06 -25.23 -7.04
N LEU A 137 -5.83 -26.53 -6.83
CA LEU A 137 -4.48 -27.10 -6.81
C LEU A 137 -3.81 -27.05 -8.20
N GLN A 138 -4.55 -27.31 -9.29
CA GLN A 138 -4.04 -27.14 -10.66
C GLN A 138 -3.62 -25.69 -10.91
N GLU A 139 -4.46 -24.71 -10.58
CA GLU A 139 -4.22 -23.27 -10.78
C GLU A 139 -3.07 -22.73 -9.90
N LEU A 140 -2.95 -23.23 -8.66
CA LEU A 140 -1.82 -22.96 -7.79
C LEU A 140 -0.52 -23.52 -8.38
N LEU A 141 -0.52 -24.75 -8.90
CA LEU A 141 0.66 -25.38 -9.50
C LEU A 141 1.05 -24.75 -10.85
N GLU A 142 0.10 -24.27 -11.64
CA GLU A 142 0.38 -23.49 -12.86
C GLU A 142 1.03 -22.15 -12.50
N THR A 143 0.49 -21.45 -11.50
CA THR A 143 1.06 -20.17 -11.03
C THR A 143 2.44 -20.36 -10.42
N TRP A 144 2.62 -21.37 -9.56
CA TRP A 144 3.89 -21.76 -8.93
C TRP A 144 4.92 -22.26 -9.97
N GLY A 145 4.45 -22.96 -11.01
CA GLY A 145 5.28 -23.47 -12.10
C GLY A 145 5.75 -22.40 -13.09
N SER A 146 5.13 -21.22 -13.09
CA SER A 146 5.43 -20.17 -14.05
C SER A 146 6.80 -19.52 -13.80
N SER A 147 7.72 -19.67 -14.75
CA SER A 147 9.04 -19.01 -14.72
C SER A 147 8.95 -17.49 -14.57
N SER A 148 7.86 -16.86 -15.01
CA SER A 148 7.60 -15.43 -14.79
C SER A 148 7.22 -15.14 -13.34
N ALA A 149 6.32 -15.93 -12.75
CA ALA A 149 5.92 -15.78 -11.36
C ALA A 149 7.12 -15.98 -10.39
N VAL A 150 7.92 -17.04 -10.59
CA VAL A 150 9.09 -17.32 -9.73
C VAL A 150 10.17 -16.22 -9.81
N LYS A 151 10.25 -15.47 -10.92
CA LYS A 151 11.19 -14.36 -11.11
C LYS A 151 10.68 -12.99 -10.63
N HIS A 152 9.37 -12.79 -10.59
CA HIS A 152 8.77 -11.45 -10.39
C HIS A 152 7.82 -11.35 -9.18
N SER A 153 7.46 -12.46 -8.52
CA SER A 153 6.70 -12.44 -7.26
C SER A 153 7.63 -12.39 -6.04
N PRO A 154 7.28 -11.65 -4.96
CA PRO A 154 8.04 -11.64 -3.71
C PRO A 154 8.13 -13.04 -3.06
N PRO A 155 9.20 -13.35 -2.30
CA PRO A 155 9.37 -14.66 -1.67
C PRO A 155 8.23 -15.00 -0.70
N GLU A 156 7.59 -14.02 -0.07
CA GLU A 156 6.41 -14.21 0.79
C GLU A 156 5.19 -14.69 0.00
N GLN A 157 5.03 -14.26 -1.25
CA GLN A 157 3.97 -14.74 -2.13
C GLN A 157 4.26 -16.16 -2.62
N GLN A 158 5.52 -16.49 -2.92
CA GLN A 158 5.94 -17.84 -3.27
C GLN A 158 5.77 -18.81 -2.09
N GLN A 159 6.10 -18.36 -0.87
CA GLN A 159 5.84 -19.10 0.38
C GLN A 159 4.33 -19.29 0.60
N TYR A 160 3.50 -18.26 0.39
CA TYR A 160 2.05 -18.31 0.55
C TYR A 160 1.39 -19.32 -0.41
N ILE A 161 1.78 -19.29 -1.70
CA ILE A 161 1.32 -20.26 -2.70
C ILE A 161 1.80 -21.68 -2.36
N SER A 162 3.05 -21.83 -1.91
CA SER A 162 3.59 -23.12 -1.46
C SER A 162 2.80 -23.68 -0.27
N LYS A 163 2.47 -22.87 0.74
CA LYS A 163 1.61 -23.26 1.87
C LYS A 163 0.23 -23.70 1.40
N ALA A 164 -0.39 -22.98 0.46
CA ALA A 164 -1.67 -23.36 -0.12
C ALA A 164 -1.61 -24.70 -0.88
N ILE A 165 -0.56 -24.96 -1.66
CA ILE A 165 -0.33 -26.24 -2.36
C ILE A 165 -0.23 -27.40 -1.36
N LEU A 166 0.56 -27.26 -0.30
CA LEU A 166 0.75 -28.31 0.71
C LEU A 166 -0.56 -28.64 1.46
N ILE A 167 -1.37 -27.63 1.78
CA ILE A 167 -2.69 -27.81 2.41
C ILE A 167 -3.69 -28.47 1.43
N CYS A 168 -3.65 -28.14 0.14
CA CYS A 168 -4.44 -28.86 -0.87
C CYS A 168 -4.05 -30.34 -0.95
N LEU A 169 -2.74 -30.64 -1.01
CA LEU A 169 -2.19 -31.99 -1.09
C LEU A 169 -2.49 -32.85 0.15
N SER A 170 -2.50 -32.24 1.35
CA SER A 170 -2.89 -32.95 2.57
C SER A 170 -4.37 -33.34 2.54
N HIS A 171 -5.24 -32.50 1.96
CA HIS A 171 -6.68 -32.75 1.84
C HIS A 171 -7.11 -33.69 0.70
N LEU A 172 -6.27 -34.00 -0.29
CA LEU A 172 -6.61 -34.93 -1.38
C LEU A 172 -6.80 -36.38 -0.90
N LYS A 173 -7.69 -37.11 -1.58
CA LYS A 173 -7.93 -38.56 -1.42
C LYS A 173 -7.37 -39.33 -2.61
N GLU A 174 -7.01 -40.59 -2.40
CA GLU A 174 -6.46 -41.51 -3.43
C GLU A 174 -7.10 -41.43 -4.84
N PRO A 175 -8.44 -41.53 -5.01
CA PRO A 175 -9.04 -41.47 -6.35
C PRO A 175 -8.91 -40.10 -7.02
N GLU A 176 -8.67 -39.02 -6.27
CA GLU A 176 -8.42 -37.69 -6.81
C GLU A 176 -6.95 -37.54 -7.20
N ILE A 177 -6.03 -38.05 -6.38
CA ILE A 177 -4.58 -38.08 -6.65
C ILE A 177 -4.32 -38.83 -7.96
N GLU A 178 -4.92 -40.02 -8.14
CA GLU A 178 -4.77 -40.77 -9.39
C GLU A 178 -5.43 -40.05 -10.58
N SER A 179 -6.56 -39.36 -10.36
CA SER A 179 -7.27 -38.63 -11.41
C SER A 179 -6.51 -37.38 -11.92
N CYS A 180 -5.70 -36.72 -11.10
CA CYS A 180 -4.88 -35.56 -11.52
C CYS A 180 -3.37 -35.88 -11.58
N ARG A 181 -2.98 -37.16 -11.45
CA ARG A 181 -1.58 -37.62 -11.35
C ARG A 181 -0.64 -37.03 -12.39
N GLN A 182 -1.07 -36.99 -13.65
CA GLN A 182 -0.26 -36.49 -14.76
C GLN A 182 -0.05 -34.97 -14.67
N GLU A 183 -1.07 -34.23 -14.24
CA GLU A 183 -1.06 -32.78 -14.10
C GLU A 183 -0.19 -32.36 -12.90
N LEU A 184 -0.31 -33.07 -11.77
CA LEU A 184 0.53 -32.88 -10.60
C LEU A 184 2.01 -33.13 -10.93
N LEU A 185 2.33 -34.20 -11.66
CA LEU A 185 3.70 -34.50 -12.10
C LEU A 185 4.24 -33.44 -13.07
N ALA A 186 3.43 -32.98 -14.03
CA ALA A 186 3.83 -31.93 -14.97
C ALA A 186 4.11 -30.59 -14.27
N GLY A 187 3.18 -30.13 -13.43
CA GLY A 187 3.33 -28.89 -12.65
C GLY A 187 4.48 -28.95 -11.65
N MET A 188 4.68 -30.09 -10.99
CA MET A 188 5.85 -30.33 -10.13
C MET A 188 7.15 -30.20 -10.92
N MET A 189 7.29 -30.88 -12.06
CA MET A 189 8.55 -30.91 -12.81
C MET A 189 8.95 -29.53 -13.37
N GLU A 190 8.01 -28.77 -13.93
CA GLU A 190 8.31 -27.43 -14.46
C GLU A 190 8.55 -26.41 -13.33
N GLY A 191 7.79 -26.51 -12.22
CA GLY A 191 7.99 -25.65 -11.06
C GLY A 191 9.26 -25.93 -10.28
N VAL A 192 9.67 -27.19 -10.13
CA VAL A 192 10.98 -27.57 -9.56
C VAL A 192 12.11 -26.94 -10.35
N LYS A 193 12.08 -27.07 -11.68
CA LYS A 193 13.05 -26.46 -12.58
C LYS A 193 13.11 -24.94 -12.37
N CYS A 194 11.97 -24.25 -12.43
CA CYS A 194 11.93 -22.80 -12.23
C CYS A 194 12.40 -22.34 -10.84
N HIS A 195 12.10 -23.08 -9.77
CA HIS A 195 12.55 -22.75 -8.42
C HIS A 195 14.04 -23.07 -8.19
N LEU A 196 14.55 -24.19 -8.71
CA LEU A 196 15.97 -24.56 -8.57
C LEU A 196 16.90 -23.64 -9.39
N ASP A 197 16.43 -23.15 -10.54
CA ASP A 197 17.11 -22.13 -11.35
C ASP A 197 17.19 -20.75 -10.65
N SER A 198 16.51 -20.54 -9.51
CA SER A 198 16.54 -19.28 -8.76
C SER A 198 17.84 -19.06 -7.99
N SER A 199 18.34 -17.82 -7.99
CA SER A 199 19.50 -17.40 -7.20
C SER A 199 19.21 -17.36 -5.69
N LEU A 200 17.96 -17.21 -5.27
CA LEU A 200 17.56 -17.08 -3.86
C LEU A 200 17.49 -18.46 -3.16
N PRO A 201 18.23 -18.69 -2.05
CA PRO A 201 18.21 -19.97 -1.32
C PRO A 201 16.82 -20.39 -0.85
N GLN A 202 16.02 -19.44 -0.31
CA GLN A 202 14.66 -19.70 0.16
C GLN A 202 13.76 -20.19 -0.98
N VAL A 203 13.84 -19.59 -2.17
CA VAL A 203 13.05 -19.99 -3.35
C VAL A 203 13.43 -21.41 -3.78
N ARG A 204 14.72 -21.74 -3.85
CA ARG A 204 15.16 -23.12 -4.10
C ARG A 204 14.62 -24.09 -3.04
N ARG A 205 14.62 -23.69 -1.76
CA ARG A 205 14.12 -24.49 -0.63
C ARG A 205 12.61 -24.77 -0.73
N LEU A 206 11.80 -23.76 -1.07
CA LEU A 206 10.37 -23.93 -1.37
C LEU A 206 10.16 -24.92 -2.54
N GLY A 207 10.93 -24.76 -3.62
CA GLY A 207 10.97 -25.68 -4.76
C GLY A 207 11.19 -27.14 -4.36
N MET A 208 12.22 -27.38 -3.54
CA MET A 208 12.56 -28.71 -3.04
C MET A 208 11.47 -29.29 -2.14
N ILE A 209 11.01 -28.56 -1.12
CA ILE A 209 10.01 -29.05 -0.15
C ILE A 209 8.71 -29.42 -0.85
N VAL A 210 8.16 -28.55 -1.71
CA VAL A 210 6.89 -28.82 -2.41
C VAL A 210 7.01 -30.05 -3.32
N ALA A 211 8.18 -30.28 -3.93
CA ALA A 211 8.41 -31.41 -4.82
C ALA A 211 8.59 -32.75 -4.09
N GLU A 212 9.32 -32.79 -2.97
CA GLU A 212 9.35 -33.95 -2.08
C GLU A 212 7.93 -34.30 -1.61
N SER A 213 7.15 -33.27 -1.28
CA SER A 213 5.77 -33.39 -0.84
C SER A 213 4.86 -34.00 -1.91
N ILE A 214 4.86 -33.46 -3.13
CA ILE A 214 4.10 -34.00 -4.27
C ILE A 214 4.58 -35.43 -4.60
N SER A 215 5.89 -35.66 -4.66
CA SER A 215 6.46 -36.98 -4.93
C SER A 215 6.03 -38.03 -3.90
N SER A 216 5.99 -37.68 -2.61
CA SER A 216 5.56 -38.56 -1.52
C SER A 216 4.06 -38.90 -1.55
N ARG A 217 3.23 -38.02 -2.14
CA ARG A 217 1.78 -38.22 -2.27
C ARG A 217 1.39 -38.98 -3.54
N ILE A 218 2.24 -39.00 -4.57
CA ILE A 218 1.99 -39.70 -5.84
C ILE A 218 2.64 -41.08 -5.88
N ASN A 219 3.82 -41.25 -5.30
CA ASN A 219 4.61 -42.49 -5.39
C ASN A 219 4.69 -43.20 -4.02
N THR A 220 3.63 -43.92 -3.66
CA THR A 220 3.55 -44.77 -2.46
C THR A 220 4.60 -45.90 -2.44
N ASP A 221 4.82 -46.53 -3.58
CA ASP A 221 5.63 -47.75 -3.74
C ASP A 221 6.92 -47.54 -4.55
N GLY A 222 7.29 -46.27 -4.82
CA GLY A 222 8.41 -45.90 -5.68
C GLY A 222 9.52 -45.12 -4.95
N PRO A 223 10.65 -44.84 -5.62
CA PRO A 223 11.67 -43.95 -5.09
C PRO A 223 11.12 -42.52 -4.99
N VAL A 224 10.83 -42.07 -3.76
CA VAL A 224 10.42 -40.69 -3.47
C VAL A 224 11.60 -39.76 -3.69
N LEU A 225 11.35 -38.62 -4.35
CA LEU A 225 12.31 -37.55 -4.55
C LEU A 225 12.83 -37.03 -3.20
N LYS A 226 14.15 -36.86 -3.07
CA LYS A 226 14.80 -36.31 -1.87
C LYS A 226 15.93 -35.38 -2.26
N PHE A 227 15.95 -34.21 -1.63
CA PHE A 227 16.98 -33.19 -1.77
C PHE A 227 17.79 -33.04 -0.48
N GLN A 228 18.73 -32.11 -0.47
CA GLN A 228 19.50 -31.71 0.72
C GLN A 228 19.40 -30.19 0.86
N TYR A 229 18.92 -29.73 2.02
CA TYR A 229 18.74 -28.33 2.37
C TYR A 229 18.72 -28.18 3.91
N GLU A 230 18.91 -26.96 4.42
CA GLU A 230 18.84 -26.72 5.87
C GLU A 230 17.40 -26.89 6.38
N ASP A 231 17.22 -27.69 7.44
CA ASP A 231 15.92 -27.90 8.09
C ASP A 231 15.63 -26.76 9.08
N ASP A 232 15.45 -25.56 8.55
CA ASP A 232 15.06 -24.39 9.36
C ASP A 232 13.59 -24.48 9.80
N ASP A 233 13.17 -23.62 10.73
CA ASP A 233 11.81 -23.60 11.26
C ASP A 233 10.73 -23.41 10.18
N GLU A 234 11.02 -22.64 9.12
CA GLU A 234 10.16 -22.51 7.93
C GLU A 234 9.97 -23.85 7.22
N ALA A 235 11.05 -24.62 7.03
CA ALA A 235 10.98 -25.94 6.40
C ALA A 235 10.14 -26.92 7.24
N ARG A 236 10.24 -26.80 8.57
CA ARG A 236 9.46 -27.60 9.52
C ARG A 236 7.99 -27.21 9.57
N GLU A 237 7.66 -25.91 9.52
CA GLU A 237 6.27 -25.43 9.37
C GLU A 237 5.66 -26.01 8.08
N LEU A 238 6.33 -25.84 6.94
CA LEU A 238 5.85 -26.33 5.64
C LEU A 238 5.59 -27.84 5.65
N LYS A 239 6.55 -28.64 6.13
CA LYS A 239 6.39 -30.10 6.26
C LYS A 239 5.21 -30.50 7.14
N SER A 240 4.92 -29.74 8.19
CA SER A 240 3.80 -30.02 9.10
C SER A 240 2.42 -29.93 8.43
N LEU A 241 2.27 -29.11 7.38
CA LEU A 241 0.98 -28.87 6.69
C LEU A 241 0.45 -30.09 5.94
N LEU A 242 1.30 -31.10 5.70
CA LEU A 242 0.95 -32.38 5.09
C LEU A 242 0.28 -33.33 6.07
N VAL A 243 0.52 -33.16 7.38
CA VAL A 243 -0.03 -33.99 8.43
C VAL A 243 -1.42 -33.48 8.79
N GLN A 244 -2.47 -34.22 8.43
CA GLN A 244 -3.82 -33.91 8.90
C GLN A 244 -3.92 -34.11 10.41
N THR A 245 -3.97 -33.03 11.18
CA THR A 245 -4.38 -33.08 12.59
C THR A 245 -5.86 -33.47 12.68
N PRO A 246 -6.22 -34.57 13.37
CA PRO A 246 -7.61 -34.98 13.50
C PRO A 246 -8.36 -34.02 14.45
N PRO A 247 -9.59 -33.60 14.12
CA PRO A 247 -10.35 -32.72 14.99
C PRO A 247 -11.01 -33.51 16.13
N PHE A 248 -10.70 -33.21 17.40
CA PHE A 248 -11.73 -33.06 18.45
C PHE A 248 -11.20 -32.48 19.79
N SER A 249 -12.16 -32.04 20.61
CA SER A 249 -12.09 -31.75 22.05
C SER A 249 -11.32 -30.52 22.54
N THR A 250 -12.07 -29.42 22.68
CA THR A 250 -11.80 -28.35 23.64
C THR A 250 -11.92 -28.86 25.08
N VAL A 251 -10.92 -28.59 25.93
CA VAL A 251 -11.11 -28.45 27.38
C VAL A 251 -10.65 -27.05 27.75
N LEU A 252 -11.59 -26.22 28.19
CA LEU A 252 -11.30 -24.91 28.77
C LEU A 252 -11.01 -25.10 30.26
N SER A 253 -9.77 -24.86 30.66
CA SER A 253 -9.38 -24.75 32.07
C SER A 253 -8.95 -23.31 32.34
N LEU A 254 -9.84 -22.54 32.95
CA LEU A 254 -9.50 -21.23 33.52
C LEU A 254 -8.65 -21.45 34.79
N PRO A 255 -7.50 -20.79 34.95
CA PRO A 255 -6.81 -20.73 36.23
C PRO A 255 -7.36 -19.56 37.06
N ASP A 256 -8.29 -19.86 37.95
CA ASP A 256 -8.58 -19.01 39.12
C ASP A 256 -7.94 -19.64 40.38
N ASP A 257 -7.63 -18.77 41.33
CA ASP A 257 -6.91 -19.02 42.59
C ASP A 257 -7.44 -20.20 43.42
N ASP A 258 -6.57 -21.06 43.99
CA ASP A 258 -6.16 -20.98 45.41
C ASP A 258 -5.22 -22.14 45.89
N ARG A 259 -4.29 -21.81 46.80
CA ARG A 259 -3.68 -22.64 47.88
C ARG A 259 -3.11 -24.08 47.68
N ASN A 260 -1.76 -24.17 47.77
CA ASN A 260 -1.00 -24.66 48.96
C ASN A 260 -0.36 -26.09 49.05
N GLU A 261 0.98 -26.10 49.18
CA GLU A 261 1.92 -27.03 49.89
C GLU A 261 2.19 -28.52 49.49
N LYS A 262 3.51 -28.76 49.19
CA LYS A 262 4.41 -29.87 49.67
C LYS A 262 4.10 -31.34 49.23
N ALA A 263 5.08 -32.24 49.02
CA ALA A 263 6.49 -32.33 49.45
C ALA A 263 7.39 -33.18 48.50
N ASP A 264 8.71 -33.17 48.73
CA ASP A 264 9.80 -34.16 48.43
C ASP A 264 9.74 -35.06 47.17
N ALA A 265 10.81 -35.21 46.37
CA ALA A 265 12.10 -35.78 46.83
C ALA A 265 13.32 -35.57 45.87
N ALA A 266 14.52 -35.60 46.47
CA ALA A 266 15.87 -36.05 46.00
C ALA A 266 16.11 -36.43 44.51
N LEU A 267 17.28 -36.22 43.86
CA LEU A 267 18.66 -35.69 44.13
C LEU A 267 19.40 -35.63 42.72
N PRO A 268 20.72 -35.38 42.54
CA PRO A 268 21.50 -34.12 42.64
C PRO A 268 22.39 -33.85 41.35
N PRO A 269 23.55 -33.13 41.34
CA PRO A 269 23.85 -31.73 41.68
C PRO A 269 24.72 -30.96 40.62
N VAL A 270 25.14 -29.71 40.93
CA VAL A 270 26.27 -28.91 40.32
C VAL A 270 26.03 -28.34 38.90
N SER A 271 26.20 -27.04 38.59
CA SER A 271 26.39 -25.82 39.40
C SER A 271 26.10 -24.56 38.55
N GLU A 272 25.56 -23.51 39.17
CA GLU A 272 25.63 -22.11 38.70
C GLU A 272 25.91 -21.19 39.90
N GLY A 273 26.32 -19.94 39.65
CA GLY A 273 26.68 -18.96 40.68
C GLY A 273 25.97 -17.62 40.49
N ASN A 274 25.29 -17.19 41.56
CA ASN A 274 24.52 -15.97 41.91
C ASN A 274 24.18 -14.82 40.91
N GLN A 275 23.27 -13.96 41.37
CA GLN A 275 22.54 -12.95 40.58
C GLN A 275 22.98 -11.50 40.90
N GLN A 276 22.29 -10.53 40.29
CA GLN A 276 22.53 -9.08 40.41
C GLN A 276 21.86 -8.46 41.66
N SER A 277 22.24 -7.22 42.03
CA SER A 277 21.39 -6.35 42.88
C SER A 277 21.20 -4.93 42.31
N HIS A 278 21.17 -3.85 43.12
CA HIS A 278 20.69 -2.50 42.72
C HIS A 278 21.53 -1.29 43.25
N ALA A 279 21.22 -0.06 42.80
CA ALA A 279 22.19 1.03 42.59
C ALA A 279 22.39 2.12 43.70
N ALA A 280 23.64 2.61 43.80
CA ALA A 280 24.16 3.99 44.01
C ALA A 280 23.84 4.91 45.23
N ALA A 281 24.93 5.29 45.95
CA ALA A 281 25.34 6.64 46.43
C ALA A 281 24.57 7.36 47.59
N PRO A 282 25.12 8.43 48.27
CA PRO A 282 26.45 9.08 48.14
C PRO A 282 27.25 9.39 49.46
N VAL A 283 28.60 9.42 49.37
CA VAL A 283 29.59 10.45 49.86
C VAL A 283 29.32 11.23 51.18
N THR A 284 30.19 11.44 52.20
CA THR A 284 31.61 11.15 52.68
C THR A 284 31.71 11.73 54.15
N PRO A 285 32.84 11.87 54.94
CA PRO A 285 34.29 11.59 54.72
C PRO A 285 35.07 10.95 55.93
N ASP A 286 36.42 11.01 55.84
CA ASP A 286 37.48 11.03 56.88
C ASP A 286 37.86 9.83 57.80
N GLU A 287 39.19 9.60 57.83
CA GLU A 287 40.07 8.97 58.84
C GLU A 287 39.99 7.45 59.19
N GLU A 288 41.02 7.00 59.92
CA GLU A 288 41.55 5.62 59.98
C GLU A 288 40.79 4.67 60.94
N SER A 289 40.55 3.42 60.54
CA SER A 289 40.70 2.24 61.42
C SER A 289 40.63 0.91 60.66
N ASP A 290 41.47 -0.06 61.06
CA ASP A 290 41.33 -1.47 60.68
C ASP A 290 40.17 -2.13 61.45
N ALA A 291 39.27 -2.81 60.74
CA ALA A 291 38.34 -3.78 61.32
C ALA A 291 37.92 -4.83 60.28
N GLU A 292 38.39 -6.08 60.45
CA GLU A 292 37.90 -7.23 59.68
C GLU A 292 36.45 -7.57 60.10
N LEU A 293 35.45 -7.42 59.22
CA LEU A 293 34.18 -8.15 59.31
C LEU A 293 33.52 -8.35 57.93
N ASP A 294 33.78 -9.53 57.36
CA ASP A 294 32.83 -10.43 56.67
C ASP A 294 31.46 -9.87 56.24
N SER A 295 31.28 -9.60 54.94
CA SER A 295 29.99 -9.65 54.23
C SER A 295 30.21 -9.79 52.73
N ASP A 296 29.72 -10.89 52.14
CA ASP A 296 29.59 -11.09 50.69
C ASP A 296 28.17 -10.68 50.22
N ASP A 297 27.89 -10.76 48.91
CA ASP A 297 26.61 -10.43 48.24
C ASP A 297 26.09 -8.97 48.42
N ASP A 298 26.51 -8.06 47.51
CA ASP A 298 25.58 -7.11 46.86
C ASP A 298 26.21 -6.43 45.62
N LEU A 299 25.94 -6.96 44.42
CA LEU A 299 26.44 -6.41 43.15
C LEU A 299 25.62 -5.21 42.67
N VAL A 300 25.99 -4.03 43.14
CA VAL A 300 25.46 -2.71 42.75
C VAL A 300 25.69 -2.41 41.25
N PRO A 301 24.68 -2.45 40.36
CA PRO A 301 24.80 -2.03 38.97
C PRO A 301 25.18 -0.55 38.86
N TYR A 302 26.03 -0.27 37.87
CA TYR A 302 26.52 1.07 37.56
C TYR A 302 25.37 2.03 37.25
N ASP A 303 25.45 3.24 37.81
CA ASP A 303 24.52 4.32 37.49
C ASP A 303 24.89 4.94 36.14
N MET A 304 24.18 4.51 35.10
CA MET A 304 24.32 5.01 33.72
C MET A 304 23.57 6.35 33.49
N SER A 305 23.05 7.02 34.53
CA SER A 305 22.24 8.24 34.34
C SER A 305 23.03 9.48 33.90
N GLU A 306 24.36 9.51 34.10
CA GLU A 306 25.24 10.54 33.54
C GLU A 306 25.73 10.24 32.11
N ASP A 307 25.51 9.02 31.61
CA ASP A 307 25.99 8.52 30.32
C ASP A 307 25.20 9.14 29.16
N LYS A 308 25.63 10.34 28.76
CA LYS A 308 25.09 11.02 27.58
C LYS A 308 25.49 10.26 26.31
N GLU A 309 24.49 9.71 25.63
CA GLU A 309 24.59 9.31 24.22
C GLU A 309 25.40 10.35 23.43
N LEU A 310 26.53 9.91 22.86
CA LEU A 310 27.44 10.75 22.09
C LEU A 310 26.80 11.13 20.75
N LYS A 311 25.93 12.15 20.77
CA LYS A 311 25.22 12.68 19.60
C LYS A 311 26.15 12.76 18.40
N THR A 312 25.97 11.85 17.45
CA THR A 312 26.84 11.70 16.30
C THR A 312 26.87 13.00 15.51
N LYS A 313 28.08 13.47 15.23
CA LYS A 313 28.29 14.76 14.57
C LYS A 313 27.90 14.63 13.11
N ALA A 314 26.69 15.10 12.79
CA ALA A 314 26.19 15.19 11.43
C ALA A 314 27.19 15.93 10.52
N PRO A 315 27.32 15.53 9.23
CA PRO A 315 28.35 16.10 8.37
C PRO A 315 28.13 17.58 8.06
N VAL A 316 29.22 18.29 7.75
CA VAL A 316 29.21 19.76 7.55
C VAL A 316 29.34 20.12 6.06
N TYR A 317 29.86 19.22 5.22
CA TYR A 317 29.94 19.42 3.78
C TYR A 317 29.08 18.40 3.01
N ILE A 318 28.58 18.81 1.84
CA ILE A 318 27.70 17.99 1.01
C ILE A 318 28.45 16.79 0.42
N ARG A 319 29.76 16.90 0.21
CA ARG A 319 30.62 15.80 -0.23
C ARG A 319 30.72 14.70 0.85
N ASP A 320 30.93 15.08 2.11
CA ASP A 320 30.84 14.16 3.26
C ASP A 320 29.48 13.41 3.29
N CYS A 321 28.37 14.10 2.98
CA CYS A 321 27.05 13.48 2.92
C CYS A 321 26.95 12.45 1.79
N ILE A 322 27.52 12.73 0.62
CA ILE A 322 27.58 11.79 -0.51
C ILE A 322 28.37 10.54 -0.13
N GLU A 323 29.54 10.70 0.49
CA GLU A 323 30.37 9.59 0.96
C GLU A 323 29.64 8.72 2.00
N VAL A 324 28.99 9.35 3.00
CA VAL A 324 28.23 8.65 4.04
C VAL A 324 27.03 7.89 3.45
N LEU A 325 26.19 8.56 2.63
CA LEU A 325 24.99 7.94 2.07
C LEU A 325 25.32 6.74 1.19
N THR A 326 26.42 6.82 0.42
CA THR A 326 26.84 5.79 -0.54
C THR A 326 27.64 4.66 0.11
N GLY A 327 28.41 4.93 1.16
CA GLY A 327 29.45 4.01 1.64
C GLY A 327 29.62 3.84 3.16
N SER A 328 28.83 4.47 4.04
CA SER A 328 28.99 4.22 5.48
C SER A 328 28.37 2.90 5.94
N GLU A 329 29.13 2.18 6.76
CA GLU A 329 28.64 1.13 7.68
C GLU A 329 28.18 1.74 9.02
N ASP A 330 28.66 2.94 9.35
CA ASP A 330 28.21 3.77 10.48
C ASP A 330 26.74 4.20 10.26
N VAL A 331 25.85 3.55 11.01
CA VAL A 331 24.38 3.72 10.99
C VAL A 331 23.97 5.07 11.58
N ASP A 332 24.47 5.41 12.76
CA ASP A 332 24.08 6.62 13.49
C ASP A 332 24.44 7.89 12.71
N ARG A 333 25.60 7.87 12.02
CA ARG A 333 26.03 8.94 11.13
C ARG A 333 25.22 8.98 9.83
N TRP A 334 24.79 7.83 9.31
CA TRP A 334 23.90 7.76 8.13
C TRP A 334 22.54 8.38 8.45
N GLU A 335 21.93 8.01 9.58
CA GLU A 335 20.66 8.57 10.04
C GLU A 335 20.77 10.08 10.33
N ALA A 336 21.83 10.50 11.05
CA ALA A 336 22.11 11.92 11.29
C ALA A 336 22.30 12.70 9.98
N THR A 337 22.85 12.07 8.93
CA THR A 337 22.98 12.66 7.59
C THR A 337 21.62 12.84 6.93
N VAL A 338 20.80 11.78 6.83
CA VAL A 338 19.45 11.85 6.22
C VAL A 338 18.59 12.92 6.90
N LYS A 339 18.62 13.00 8.25
CA LYS A 339 17.86 13.99 9.03
C LYS A 339 18.34 15.44 8.85
N THR A 340 19.58 15.68 8.42
CA THR A 340 20.16 17.04 8.28
C THR A 340 20.33 17.51 6.84
N LEU A 341 20.33 16.60 5.87
CA LEU A 341 20.66 16.85 4.46
C LEU A 341 19.88 17.99 3.82
N GLU A 342 18.54 18.02 3.95
CA GLU A 342 17.71 19.12 3.42
C GLU A 342 18.16 20.49 3.94
N SER A 343 18.47 20.56 5.24
CA SER A 343 18.94 21.80 5.88
C SER A 343 20.31 22.22 5.38
N LEU A 344 21.18 21.27 5.01
CA LEU A 344 22.52 21.54 4.52
C LEU A 344 22.50 22.01 3.07
N ILE A 345 21.74 21.34 2.19
CA ILE A 345 21.51 21.73 0.79
C ILE A 345 21.05 23.20 0.71
N ARG A 346 20.00 23.55 1.46
CA ARG A 346 19.41 24.89 1.44
C ARG A 346 20.33 25.99 2.03
N LYS A 347 21.32 25.63 2.85
CA LYS A 347 22.32 26.57 3.40
C LYS A 347 23.49 26.80 2.45
N ASN A 348 23.88 25.78 1.70
CA ASN A 348 25.10 25.76 0.88
C ASN A 348 24.80 25.60 -0.63
N PRO A 349 23.98 26.48 -1.25
CA PRO A 349 23.48 26.25 -2.61
C PRO A 349 24.57 26.26 -3.69
N ALA A 350 25.67 27.01 -3.48
CA ALA A 350 26.82 27.00 -4.39
C ALA A 350 27.50 25.62 -4.43
N ALA A 351 27.79 25.03 -3.25
CA ALA A 351 28.38 23.70 -3.16
C ALA A 351 27.41 22.59 -3.62
N THR A 352 26.09 22.79 -3.45
CA THR A 352 25.07 21.86 -3.98
C THR A 352 25.16 21.74 -5.50
N ARG A 353 25.34 22.87 -6.21
CA ARG A 353 25.41 22.91 -7.69
C ARG A 353 26.60 22.17 -8.28
N GLU A 354 27.68 21.99 -7.53
CA GLU A 354 28.84 21.20 -7.98
C GLU A 354 28.55 19.68 -8.03
N VAL A 355 27.51 19.21 -7.33
CA VAL A 355 27.20 17.78 -7.14
C VAL A 355 25.69 17.49 -7.24
N SER A 356 24.92 18.38 -7.86
CA SER A 356 23.45 18.36 -7.84
C SER A 356 22.87 17.09 -8.46
N VAL A 357 23.35 16.74 -9.67
CA VAL A 357 22.94 15.53 -10.40
C VAL A 357 23.39 14.25 -9.69
N GLU A 358 24.58 14.26 -9.07
CA GLU A 358 25.10 13.13 -8.30
C GLU A 358 24.25 12.86 -7.04
N LEU A 359 23.96 13.92 -6.27
CA LEU A 359 23.13 13.83 -5.08
C LEU A 359 21.67 13.47 -5.42
N ALA A 360 21.13 13.99 -6.52
CA ALA A 360 19.81 13.59 -7.02
C ALA A 360 19.76 12.12 -7.47
N LYS A 361 20.83 11.62 -8.09
CA LYS A 361 20.98 10.19 -8.42
C LYS A 361 21.03 9.33 -7.16
N ILE A 362 21.82 9.71 -6.15
CA ILE A 362 21.90 8.99 -4.88
C ILE A 362 20.53 8.95 -4.19
N LEU A 363 19.84 10.09 -4.08
CA LEU A 363 18.52 10.17 -3.42
C LEU A 363 17.43 9.35 -4.13
N LEU A 364 17.45 9.26 -5.47
CA LEU A 364 16.51 8.45 -6.24
C LEU A 364 16.70 6.92 -6.05
N HIS A 365 17.89 6.50 -5.62
CA HIS A 365 18.24 5.10 -5.32
C HIS A 365 18.46 4.86 -3.82
N LEU A 366 18.17 5.84 -2.95
CA LEU A 366 18.41 5.71 -1.52
C LEU A 366 17.29 4.85 -0.92
N GLU A 367 17.68 3.64 -0.53
CA GLU A 367 16.86 2.69 0.24
C GLU A 367 17.09 2.87 1.75
N GLU A 368 16.15 2.36 2.54
CA GLU A 368 16.13 2.53 3.99
C GLU A 368 17.03 1.49 4.67
N LYS A 369 18.24 1.89 5.09
CA LYS A 369 19.20 0.99 5.80
C LYS A 369 18.72 0.60 7.20
N THR A 370 18.02 1.52 7.88
CA THR A 370 17.49 1.35 9.24
C THR A 370 16.15 2.06 9.36
N CYS A 371 15.29 1.63 10.29
CA CYS A 371 13.94 2.17 10.48
C CYS A 371 13.98 3.61 10.99
N VAL A 372 13.96 4.59 10.08
CA VAL A 372 14.08 6.02 10.39
C VAL A 372 12.71 6.68 10.24
N GLU A 373 12.18 7.21 11.35
CA GLU A 373 10.87 7.88 11.34
C GLU A 373 10.80 8.97 10.26
N GLY A 374 9.89 8.78 9.29
CA GLY A 374 9.69 9.70 8.17
C GLY A 374 10.75 9.60 7.05
N PHE A 375 11.53 8.53 6.94
CA PHE A 375 12.59 8.36 5.92
C PHE A 375 12.17 8.79 4.51
N VAL A 376 11.00 8.33 4.03
CA VAL A 376 10.48 8.66 2.68
C VAL A 376 10.25 10.16 2.53
N GLU A 377 9.70 10.84 3.54
CA GLU A 377 9.50 12.29 3.53
C GLU A 377 10.83 13.05 3.58
N LEU A 378 11.78 12.61 4.41
CA LEU A 378 13.12 13.21 4.50
C LEU A 378 13.87 13.11 3.17
N ARG A 379 13.85 11.92 2.55
CA ARG A 379 14.43 11.65 1.22
C ARG A 379 13.78 12.52 0.14
N GLN A 380 12.44 12.56 0.08
CA GLN A 380 11.70 13.37 -0.89
C GLN A 380 12.00 14.87 -0.70
N ARG A 381 11.99 15.37 0.54
CA ARG A 381 12.29 16.77 0.86
C ARG A 381 13.72 17.16 0.49
N ALA A 382 14.70 16.30 0.76
CA ALA A 382 16.07 16.51 0.32
C ALA A 382 16.16 16.55 -1.22
N GLN A 383 15.48 15.64 -1.93
CA GLN A 383 15.49 15.60 -3.40
C GLN A 383 14.82 16.83 -4.03
N VAL A 384 13.74 17.33 -3.42
CA VAL A 384 13.12 18.63 -3.76
C VAL A 384 14.06 19.80 -3.46
N ALA A 385 14.80 19.77 -2.34
CA ALA A 385 15.79 20.81 -2.02
C ALA A 385 16.96 20.86 -3.01
N VAL A 386 17.41 19.71 -3.55
CA VAL A 386 18.40 19.66 -4.64
C VAL A 386 17.81 20.27 -5.92
N LEU A 387 16.63 19.80 -6.33
CA LEU A 387 15.97 20.25 -7.56
C LEU A 387 15.56 21.74 -7.53
N THR A 388 15.23 22.31 -6.37
CA THR A 388 14.95 23.75 -6.23
C THR A 388 16.23 24.60 -6.18
N THR A 389 17.39 24.00 -5.89
CA THR A 389 18.69 24.69 -5.86
C THR A 389 19.35 24.74 -7.24
N ASP A 390 19.15 23.70 -8.06
CA ASP A 390 19.73 23.56 -9.40
C ASP A 390 18.74 22.95 -10.41
N PRO A 391 17.69 23.71 -10.80
CA PRO A 391 16.49 23.14 -11.43
C PRO A 391 16.70 22.54 -12.82
N ILE A 392 17.58 23.09 -13.66
CA ILE A 392 17.73 22.64 -15.06
C ILE A 392 18.36 21.24 -15.13
N PRO A 393 19.61 21.01 -14.69
CA PRO A 393 20.27 19.72 -14.88
C PRO A 393 19.61 18.60 -14.05
N VAL A 394 18.99 18.94 -12.91
CA VAL A 394 18.29 17.97 -12.07
C VAL A 394 16.92 17.59 -12.65
N ALA A 395 16.18 18.52 -13.27
CA ALA A 395 14.96 18.17 -13.99
C ALA A 395 15.26 17.33 -15.24
N GLU A 396 16.27 17.69 -16.03
CA GLU A 396 16.71 16.93 -17.20
C GLU A 396 17.17 15.52 -16.83
N TYR A 397 17.91 15.38 -15.72
CA TYR A 397 18.22 14.08 -15.15
C TYR A 397 16.96 13.29 -14.78
N LEU A 398 16.11 13.82 -13.89
CA LEU A 398 14.95 13.07 -13.36
C LEU A 398 13.94 12.70 -14.46
N THR A 399 13.68 13.59 -15.42
CA THR A 399 12.79 13.31 -16.56
C THR A 399 13.38 12.26 -17.50
N SER A 400 14.70 12.24 -17.72
CA SER A 400 15.35 11.14 -18.46
C SER A 400 15.27 9.79 -17.73
N GLN A 401 15.28 9.79 -16.40
CA GLN A 401 15.17 8.55 -15.61
C GLN A 401 13.75 7.98 -15.58
N PHE A 402 12.71 8.83 -15.69
CA PHE A 402 11.32 8.37 -15.82
C PHE A 402 11.14 7.42 -17.01
N TYR A 403 11.76 7.73 -18.16
CA TYR A 403 11.76 6.89 -19.37
C TYR A 403 12.93 5.89 -19.45
N SER A 404 13.72 5.72 -18.40
CA SER A 404 14.79 4.72 -18.37
C SER A 404 14.24 3.33 -18.00
N LEU A 405 14.82 2.28 -18.55
CA LEU A 405 14.36 0.89 -18.36
C LEU A 405 14.42 0.43 -16.90
N ASN A 406 15.52 0.73 -16.21
CA ASN A 406 15.93 0.06 -14.97
C ASN A 406 15.34 0.69 -13.68
N TYR A 407 14.07 1.11 -13.72
CA TYR A 407 13.37 1.70 -12.56
C TYR A 407 12.06 0.98 -12.25
N SER A 408 11.72 0.97 -10.96
CA SER A 408 10.39 0.51 -10.49
C SER A 408 9.30 1.55 -10.79
N LEU A 409 8.05 1.11 -10.86
CA LEU A 409 6.90 2.03 -10.99
C LEU A 409 6.83 3.00 -9.79
N ARG A 410 7.22 2.57 -8.58
CA ARG A 410 7.31 3.46 -7.40
C ARG A 410 8.29 4.61 -7.63
N GLN A 411 9.51 4.34 -8.11
CA GLN A 411 10.48 5.38 -8.41
C GLN A 411 10.00 6.33 -9.51
N ARG A 412 9.24 5.85 -10.50
CA ARG A 412 8.59 6.72 -11.50
C ARG A 412 7.53 7.63 -10.88
N MET A 413 6.76 7.17 -9.90
CA MET A 413 5.87 8.04 -9.10
C MET A 413 6.67 9.04 -8.26
N ASP A 414 7.71 8.59 -7.55
CA ASP A 414 8.57 9.45 -6.72
C ASP A 414 9.19 10.59 -7.55
N ILE A 415 9.62 10.32 -8.79
CA ILE A 415 10.10 11.32 -9.76
C ILE A 415 9.01 12.36 -10.07
N LEU A 416 7.79 11.92 -10.42
CA LEU A 416 6.69 12.82 -10.76
C LEU A 416 6.25 13.67 -9.55
N ASP A 417 6.26 13.11 -8.34
CA ASP A 417 5.96 13.83 -7.11
C ASP A 417 7.03 14.88 -6.78
N VAL A 418 8.32 14.54 -6.87
CA VAL A 418 9.45 15.47 -6.66
C VAL A 418 9.42 16.63 -7.66
N LEU A 419 9.17 16.35 -8.95
CA LEU A 419 9.05 17.39 -9.99
C LEU A 419 7.89 18.35 -9.69
N VAL A 420 6.73 17.84 -9.26
CA VAL A 420 5.58 18.68 -8.87
C VAL A 420 5.87 19.50 -7.62
N LEU A 421 6.46 18.90 -6.58
CA LEU A 421 6.74 19.60 -5.31
C LEU A 421 7.79 20.70 -5.48
N ALA A 422 8.84 20.48 -6.29
CA ALA A 422 9.81 21.51 -6.61
C ALA A 422 9.22 22.63 -7.49
N ALA A 423 8.40 22.29 -8.49
CA ALA A 423 7.68 23.28 -9.28
C ALA A 423 6.75 24.14 -8.40
N GLN A 424 6.10 23.56 -7.38
CA GLN A 424 5.33 24.32 -6.39
C GLN A 424 6.21 25.25 -5.55
N GLU A 425 7.38 24.80 -5.06
CA GLU A 425 8.27 25.66 -4.26
C GLU A 425 8.92 26.79 -5.07
N LEU A 426 9.11 26.60 -6.37
CA LEU A 426 9.58 27.63 -7.30
C LEU A 426 8.45 28.60 -7.74
N SER A 427 7.21 28.13 -7.75
CA SER A 427 6.05 28.93 -8.18
C SER A 427 5.46 29.81 -7.07
N TYR A 428 5.44 29.34 -5.82
CA TYR A 428 4.91 30.09 -4.69
C TYR A 428 5.98 30.93 -3.98
N PRO A 429 5.74 32.23 -3.71
CA PRO A 429 6.72 33.11 -3.08
C PRO A 429 7.05 32.68 -1.65
N LYS A 430 8.35 32.50 -1.37
CA LYS A 430 8.90 31.98 -0.11
C LYS A 430 8.73 32.98 1.04
N SER A 431 7.62 32.85 1.78
CA SER A 431 7.34 33.68 2.96
C SER A 431 8.31 33.34 4.12
N HIS A 432 9.39 34.11 4.26
CA HIS A 432 10.36 33.96 5.34
C HIS A 432 9.81 34.42 6.71
N GLY A 433 8.93 33.61 7.29
CA GLY A 433 8.37 33.82 8.63
C GLY A 433 7.94 32.51 9.28
N LYS A 434 8.21 32.35 10.60
CA LYS A 434 7.77 31.18 11.38
C LYS A 434 6.25 31.24 11.62
N ILE A 435 5.46 30.81 10.64
CA ILE A 435 3.99 30.77 10.74
C ILE A 435 3.56 29.46 11.40
N LYS A 436 2.88 29.57 12.54
CA LYS A 436 2.15 28.46 13.17
C LYS A 436 0.92 28.09 12.33
N ASN A 437 0.58 26.80 12.31
CA ASN A 437 -0.57 26.25 11.57
C ASN A 437 -1.82 27.14 11.67
N SER A 438 -2.22 27.72 10.54
CA SER A 438 -3.48 28.45 10.37
C SER A 438 -4.02 28.20 8.96
N GLY A 439 -5.32 27.96 8.85
CA GLY A 439 -5.93 27.41 7.64
C GLY A 439 -6.21 28.43 6.56
N ALA A 440 -5.22 28.72 5.70
CA ALA A 440 -5.47 29.32 4.39
C ALA A 440 -5.80 28.21 3.36
N GLN A 441 -6.88 28.36 2.60
CA GLN A 441 -7.24 27.41 1.55
C GLN A 441 -6.35 27.63 0.32
N LYS A 442 -5.43 26.70 0.04
CA LYS A 442 -4.75 26.64 -1.27
C LYS A 442 -5.79 26.37 -2.38
N PRO A 443 -5.69 27.01 -3.57
CA PRO A 443 -6.46 26.60 -4.74
C PRO A 443 -5.95 25.24 -5.21
N SER A 444 -6.68 24.17 -4.86
CA SER A 444 -6.30 22.80 -5.19
C SER A 444 -6.97 22.31 -6.47
N ILE A 445 -6.19 22.19 -7.55
CA ILE A 445 -6.39 21.07 -8.48
C ILE A 445 -6.26 19.78 -7.65
N GLN A 446 -7.13 18.80 -7.86
CA GLN A 446 -7.31 17.67 -6.93
C GLN A 446 -6.19 16.63 -7.05
N LEU A 447 -5.03 16.94 -6.46
CA LEU A 447 -4.02 15.94 -6.10
C LEU A 447 -4.65 15.00 -5.06
N LEU A 448 -4.80 13.72 -5.41
CA LEU A 448 -5.55 12.75 -4.62
C LEU A 448 -4.90 12.46 -3.26
N SER A 449 -5.51 12.97 -2.20
CA SER A 449 -5.46 12.35 -0.87
C SER A 449 -6.75 11.58 -0.63
N GLY A 450 -6.68 10.51 0.17
CA GLY A 450 -7.74 9.52 0.27
C GLY A 450 -9.06 10.03 0.90
N SER A 451 -10.17 9.50 0.38
CA SER A 451 -11.45 9.30 1.10
C SER A 451 -11.94 10.46 1.98
N GLU A 452 -12.25 11.62 1.40
CA GLU A 452 -12.85 12.77 2.10
C GLU A 452 -14.35 12.59 2.49
N SER A 453 -14.69 11.52 3.21
CA SER A 453 -15.93 11.43 4.00
C SER A 453 -15.84 12.19 5.35
N SER A 454 -14.68 12.80 5.64
CA SER A 454 -14.31 13.37 6.95
C SER A 454 -14.63 14.87 7.13
N LYS A 455 -15.09 15.58 6.09
CA LYS A 455 -15.23 17.06 6.11
C LYS A 455 -16.66 17.62 6.26
N ASP A 456 -17.71 16.84 6.06
CA ASP A 456 -19.08 17.37 6.07
C ASP A 456 -19.50 17.96 7.43
N TRP A 457 -19.13 17.33 8.54
CA TRP A 457 -19.43 17.88 9.87
C TRP A 457 -18.75 19.24 10.10
N ARG A 458 -17.56 19.48 9.54
CA ARG A 458 -16.89 20.79 9.62
C ARG A 458 -17.65 21.85 8.84
N ARG A 459 -18.09 21.55 7.61
CA ARG A 459 -18.94 22.46 6.81
C ARG A 459 -20.23 22.82 7.54
N ILE A 460 -20.93 21.82 8.07
CA ILE A 460 -22.19 22.01 8.83
C ILE A 460 -21.93 22.86 10.09
N VAL A 461 -20.81 22.66 10.79
CA VAL A 461 -20.43 23.49 11.95
C VAL A 461 -20.08 24.92 11.53
N ASP A 462 -19.31 25.12 10.47
CA ASP A 462 -18.93 26.45 9.96
C ASP A 462 -20.15 27.25 9.50
N GLU A 463 -21.14 26.62 8.85
CA GLU A 463 -22.42 27.25 8.52
C GLU A 463 -23.26 27.57 9.76
N ARG A 464 -23.26 26.68 10.77
CA ARG A 464 -23.94 26.90 12.05
C ARG A 464 -23.30 28.00 12.90
N ILE A 465 -21.99 28.25 12.72
CA ILE A 465 -21.27 29.39 13.28
C ILE A 465 -21.59 30.65 12.48
N LYS A 466 -21.45 30.65 11.15
CA LYS A 466 -21.78 31.79 10.28
C LYS A 466 -23.20 32.31 10.49
N SER A 467 -24.18 31.41 10.65
CA SER A 467 -25.59 31.77 10.90
C SER A 467 -25.88 32.30 12.31
N LYS A 468 -24.95 32.17 13.27
CA LYS A 468 -25.10 32.66 14.65
C LYS A 468 -24.16 33.80 15.05
N THR A 469 -23.05 34.01 14.33
CA THR A 469 -22.11 35.10 14.60
C THR A 469 -22.50 36.39 13.89
N ARG A 470 -23.17 37.30 14.61
CA ARG A 470 -23.46 38.67 14.14
C ARG A 470 -22.16 39.47 14.04
N ARG A 471 -21.73 39.81 12.81
CA ARG A 471 -20.48 40.54 12.57
C ARG A 471 -20.70 42.06 12.58
N PHE A 472 -19.85 42.78 13.31
CA PHE A 472 -19.63 44.20 13.09
C PHE A 472 -18.56 44.38 12.02
N ALA A 473 -18.77 45.28 11.06
CA ALA A 473 -17.92 45.44 9.89
C ALA A 473 -16.74 46.38 10.16
N THR A 474 -15.66 45.87 10.75
CA THR A 474 -14.33 46.43 10.50
C THR A 474 -13.96 46.15 9.05
N GLY A 475 -13.45 47.14 8.32
CA GLY A 475 -13.10 47.01 6.91
C GLY A 475 -12.09 45.88 6.66
N GLN A 476 -12.10 45.30 5.46
CA GLN A 476 -11.14 44.26 5.09
C GLN A 476 -9.72 44.79 5.22
N SER A 477 -8.96 44.25 6.19
CA SER A 477 -7.51 44.25 6.14
C SER A 477 -7.12 43.44 4.91
N HIS A 478 -6.82 44.12 3.80
CA HIS A 478 -6.34 43.48 2.59
C HIS A 478 -4.95 42.94 2.90
N VAL A 479 -4.88 41.65 3.24
CA VAL A 479 -3.60 40.95 3.41
C VAL A 479 -3.04 40.81 2.00
N GLU A 480 -2.17 41.74 1.62
CA GLU A 480 -1.42 41.65 0.37
C GLU A 480 -0.66 40.32 0.38
N LEU A 481 -1.04 39.43 -0.53
CA LEU A 481 -0.27 38.23 -0.82
C LEU A 481 1.13 38.69 -1.24
N ALA A 482 2.16 38.16 -0.58
CA ALA A 482 3.53 38.60 -0.78
C ALA A 482 3.92 38.44 -2.26
N SER A 483 3.97 39.55 -2.99
CA SER A 483 4.22 39.56 -4.43
C SER A 483 5.70 39.30 -4.72
N GLY A 484 6.06 38.03 -4.84
CA GLY A 484 7.36 37.58 -5.34
C GLY A 484 7.26 37.10 -6.79
N PRO A 485 8.39 37.12 -7.53
CA PRO A 485 8.43 36.52 -8.86
C PRO A 485 8.21 35.00 -8.78
N ASN A 486 7.52 34.44 -9.76
CA ASN A 486 7.45 33.00 -9.96
C ASN A 486 8.81 32.53 -10.53
N GLU A 487 9.63 31.87 -9.71
CA GLU A 487 10.96 31.38 -10.10
C GLU A 487 10.88 30.20 -11.08
N PHE A 488 9.74 29.49 -11.13
CA PHE A 488 9.49 28.42 -12.09
C PHE A 488 9.39 28.95 -13.54
N ASN A 489 9.12 30.25 -13.72
CA ASN A 489 8.88 30.84 -15.04
C ASN A 489 10.00 30.63 -16.07
N SER A 490 11.26 30.60 -15.63
CA SER A 490 12.43 30.42 -16.49
C SER A 490 12.77 28.95 -16.77
N VAL A 491 12.20 28.00 -16.01
CA VAL A 491 12.59 26.58 -16.05
C VAL A 491 11.46 25.62 -16.40
N ALA A 492 10.20 26.08 -16.43
CA ALA A 492 9.01 25.26 -16.67
C ALA A 492 9.12 24.33 -17.89
N GLY A 493 9.74 24.79 -18.99
CA GLY A 493 9.97 23.98 -20.19
C GLY A 493 10.82 22.73 -19.97
N HIS A 494 11.84 22.79 -19.10
CA HIS A 494 12.73 21.67 -18.77
C HIS A 494 12.03 20.61 -17.90
N PHE A 495 10.97 20.99 -17.18
CA PHE A 495 10.12 20.05 -16.42
C PHE A 495 9.04 19.43 -17.31
N PHE A 496 8.48 20.21 -18.24
CA PHE A 496 7.30 19.83 -19.01
C PHE A 496 7.62 19.09 -20.32
N PHE A 497 8.48 19.66 -21.18
CA PHE A 497 8.65 19.12 -22.53
C PHE A 497 9.30 17.72 -22.58
N PRO A 498 10.29 17.37 -21.73
CA PRO A 498 10.80 16.01 -21.66
C PRO A 498 9.73 14.98 -21.26
N LEU A 499 8.76 15.36 -20.41
CA LEU A 499 7.68 14.50 -19.92
C LEU A 499 6.52 14.30 -20.92
N ILE A 500 6.43 15.09 -21.99
CA ILE A 500 5.34 14.99 -23.00
C ILE A 500 5.81 14.45 -24.35
N GLN A 501 7.12 14.22 -24.54
CA GLN A 501 7.70 13.85 -25.85
C GLN A 501 7.85 12.34 -26.11
N GLN A 502 7.66 11.48 -25.10
CA GLN A 502 8.00 10.05 -25.21
C GLN A 502 6.95 9.11 -24.59
N PHE A 503 5.73 9.60 -24.32
CA PHE A 503 4.64 8.79 -23.75
C PHE A 503 4.09 7.72 -24.72
N ASP A 504 4.37 7.87 -26.01
CA ASP A 504 3.93 7.01 -27.11
C ASP A 504 4.91 5.89 -27.45
N ARG A 505 6.07 5.83 -26.77
CA ARG A 505 7.14 4.87 -27.03
C ARG A 505 7.08 3.69 -26.06
N PRO A 506 6.53 2.53 -26.47
CA PRO A 506 6.56 1.35 -25.62
C PRO A 506 8.00 0.88 -25.42
N LEU A 507 8.41 0.72 -24.17
CA LEU A 507 9.64 0.03 -23.79
C LEU A 507 9.27 -1.39 -23.38
N THR A 508 10.20 -2.33 -23.52
CA THR A 508 9.98 -3.78 -23.30
C THR A 508 9.41 -4.14 -21.91
N THR A 509 9.54 -3.24 -20.93
CA THR A 509 9.07 -3.39 -19.55
C THR A 509 8.40 -2.12 -19.00
N PHE A 510 7.94 -1.21 -19.88
CA PHE A 510 7.22 0.00 -19.49
C PHE A 510 6.36 0.49 -20.67
N ASP A 511 5.05 0.29 -20.59
CA ASP A 511 4.08 0.63 -21.64
C ASP A 511 2.94 1.49 -21.08
N LEU A 512 3.14 2.81 -21.18
CA LEU A 512 2.20 3.83 -20.72
C LEU A 512 0.84 3.77 -21.41
N LEU A 513 0.75 3.26 -22.65
CA LEU A 513 -0.50 3.21 -23.42
C LEU A 513 -1.25 1.87 -23.25
N GLY A 514 -0.56 0.85 -22.76
CA GLY A 514 -1.11 -0.46 -22.37
C GLY A 514 -1.23 -0.62 -20.86
N GLU A 515 -0.45 -1.54 -20.30
CA GLU A 515 -0.59 -2.01 -18.91
C GLU A 515 -0.23 -0.95 -17.86
N ASP A 516 0.71 -0.03 -18.13
CA ASP A 516 1.12 1.02 -17.19
C ASP A 516 0.22 2.27 -17.22
N HIS A 517 -1.03 2.14 -17.67
CA HIS A 517 -1.97 3.27 -17.82
C HIS A 517 -2.23 4.05 -16.51
N PHE A 518 -2.00 3.46 -15.33
CA PHE A 518 -2.03 4.19 -14.05
C PHE A 518 -0.87 5.20 -13.93
N VAL A 519 0.32 4.86 -14.44
CA VAL A 519 1.47 5.76 -14.53
C VAL A 519 1.23 6.84 -15.57
N LEU A 520 0.58 6.51 -16.69
CA LEU A 520 0.09 7.52 -17.66
C LEU A 520 -0.89 8.49 -16.99
N GLY A 521 -1.85 8.00 -16.21
CA GLY A 521 -2.75 8.83 -15.44
C GLY A 521 -2.00 9.79 -14.51
N ARG A 522 -1.02 9.28 -13.74
CA ARG A 522 -0.19 10.10 -12.86
C ARG A 522 0.63 11.15 -13.64
N LEU A 523 1.20 10.78 -14.78
CA LEU A 523 1.96 11.64 -15.69
C LEU A 523 1.09 12.78 -16.24
N VAL A 524 -0.10 12.47 -16.76
CA VAL A 524 -1.07 13.45 -17.28
C VAL A 524 -1.51 14.43 -16.18
N HIS A 525 -1.83 13.94 -14.97
CA HIS A 525 -2.11 14.80 -13.81
C HIS A 525 -0.92 15.69 -13.43
N THR A 526 0.31 15.17 -13.50
CA THR A 526 1.53 15.97 -13.28
C THR A 526 1.72 17.04 -14.36
N LEU A 527 1.53 16.72 -15.65
CA LEU A 527 1.59 17.70 -16.74
C LEU A 527 0.54 18.82 -16.59
N ALA A 528 -0.68 18.48 -16.15
CA ALA A 528 -1.70 19.47 -15.78
C ALA A 528 -1.21 20.42 -14.66
N VAL A 529 -0.66 19.86 -13.57
CA VAL A 529 -0.16 20.68 -12.45
C VAL A 529 1.05 21.53 -12.86
N LEU A 530 1.98 21.02 -13.67
CA LEU A 530 3.11 21.80 -14.19
C LEU A 530 2.62 22.94 -15.11
N MET A 531 1.60 22.71 -15.93
CA MET A 531 0.94 23.75 -16.73
C MET A 531 0.30 24.83 -15.85
N TYR A 532 -0.36 24.44 -14.75
CA TYR A 532 -0.97 25.38 -13.80
C TYR A 532 0.04 26.17 -12.95
N LEU A 533 1.24 25.64 -12.71
CA LEU A 533 2.33 26.37 -12.05
C LEU A 533 3.09 27.28 -13.03
N ALA A 534 2.90 27.06 -14.33
CA ALA A 534 3.42 27.86 -15.43
C ALA A 534 2.45 28.98 -15.91
N VAL A 535 1.54 29.45 -15.05
CA VAL A 535 0.75 30.68 -15.27
C VAL A 535 1.70 31.85 -15.54
N ASN A 536 1.42 32.62 -16.60
CA ASN A 536 2.20 33.79 -17.03
C ASN A 536 3.67 33.52 -17.42
N THR A 537 4.01 32.30 -17.86
CA THR A 537 5.32 32.04 -18.51
C THR A 537 5.28 32.31 -20.02
N VAL A 538 6.43 32.64 -20.61
CA VAL A 538 6.58 32.73 -22.07
C VAL A 538 6.43 31.36 -22.74
N ALA A 539 6.68 30.27 -22.01
CA ALA A 539 6.47 28.90 -22.48
C ALA A 539 5.00 28.45 -22.43
N ALA A 540 4.12 29.15 -21.71
CA ALA A 540 2.75 28.73 -21.44
C ALA A 540 1.92 28.43 -22.72
N PRO A 541 1.98 29.24 -23.81
CA PRO A 541 1.27 28.91 -25.04
C PRO A 541 1.77 27.61 -25.68
N ALA A 542 3.09 27.42 -25.78
CA ALA A 542 3.68 26.22 -26.37
C ALA A 542 3.41 24.96 -25.53
N MET A 543 3.48 25.07 -24.19
CA MET A 543 3.10 24.01 -23.26
C MET A 543 1.61 23.68 -23.39
N GLY A 544 0.74 24.69 -23.47
CA GLY A 544 -0.70 24.53 -23.57
C GLY A 544 -1.13 23.84 -24.87
N LYS A 545 -0.54 24.21 -26.01
CA LYS A 545 -0.82 23.56 -27.30
C LYS A 545 -0.43 22.08 -27.28
N ALA A 546 0.79 21.76 -26.88
CA ALA A 546 1.25 20.37 -26.74
C ALA A 546 0.39 19.55 -25.76
N LEU A 547 -0.15 20.20 -24.71
CA LEU A 547 -1.05 19.54 -23.77
C LEU A 547 -2.45 19.29 -24.36
N LEU A 548 -2.97 20.17 -25.21
CA LEU A 548 -4.21 19.94 -25.95
C LEU A 548 -4.05 18.83 -27.01
N GLU A 549 -2.90 18.75 -27.67
CA GLU A 549 -2.56 17.65 -28.60
C GLU A 549 -2.52 16.29 -27.88
N LEU A 550 -1.89 16.22 -26.70
CA LEU A 550 -1.92 15.03 -25.82
C LEU A 550 -3.35 14.68 -25.38
N VAL A 551 -4.13 15.67 -24.97
CA VAL A 551 -5.55 15.48 -24.59
C VAL A 551 -6.34 14.90 -25.75
N TRP A 552 -6.16 15.43 -26.96
CA TRP A 552 -6.88 14.94 -28.14
C TRP A 552 -6.50 13.50 -28.47
N ALA A 553 -5.21 13.13 -28.40
CA ALA A 553 -4.74 11.77 -28.65
C ALA A 553 -5.36 10.74 -27.67
N LEU A 554 -5.51 11.09 -26.39
CA LEU A 554 -5.89 10.15 -25.33
C LEU A 554 -7.38 10.25 -24.90
N ARG A 555 -8.17 11.16 -25.47
CA ARG A 555 -9.54 11.53 -25.01
C ARG A 555 -10.55 10.40 -24.82
N PHE A 556 -10.36 9.25 -25.45
CA PHE A 556 -11.25 8.08 -25.33
C PHE A 556 -10.66 6.92 -24.51
N HIS A 557 -9.67 7.21 -23.65
CA HIS A 557 -9.07 6.21 -22.76
C HIS A 557 -10.11 5.50 -21.87
N THR A 558 -9.98 4.19 -21.71
CA THR A 558 -10.95 3.33 -21.00
C THR A 558 -10.98 3.58 -19.49
N ASP A 559 -9.79 3.71 -18.88
CA ASP A 559 -9.64 4.03 -17.46
C ASP A 559 -10.09 5.48 -17.15
N PRO A 560 -10.91 5.69 -16.09
CA PRO A 560 -11.42 7.02 -15.73
C PRO A 560 -10.38 7.92 -15.05
N TYR A 561 -9.36 7.40 -14.37
CA TYR A 561 -8.32 8.22 -13.72
C TYR A 561 -7.46 8.94 -14.76
N VAL A 562 -7.16 8.28 -15.89
CA VAL A 562 -6.56 8.93 -17.07
C VAL A 562 -7.48 10.03 -17.60
N ARG A 563 -8.78 9.76 -17.83
CA ARG A 563 -9.72 10.79 -18.34
C ARG A 563 -9.87 11.99 -17.40
N GLN A 564 -9.92 11.78 -16.08
CA GLN A 564 -9.87 12.86 -15.08
C GLN A 564 -8.60 13.72 -15.21
N GLY A 565 -7.47 13.10 -15.54
CA GLY A 565 -6.22 13.80 -15.86
C GLY A 565 -6.36 14.70 -17.09
N LEU A 566 -6.86 14.16 -18.20
CA LEU A 566 -7.04 14.90 -19.46
C LEU A 566 -8.02 16.09 -19.31
N LEU A 567 -9.07 15.93 -18.50
CA LEU A 567 -10.00 17.02 -18.16
C LEU A 567 -9.35 18.08 -17.24
N SER A 568 -8.41 17.67 -16.38
CA SER A 568 -7.59 18.57 -15.55
C SER A 568 -6.52 19.31 -16.38
N CYS A 569 -6.00 18.69 -17.44
CA CYS A 569 -5.15 19.35 -18.43
C CYS A 569 -5.88 20.53 -19.10
N ILE A 570 -7.10 20.32 -19.61
CA ILE A 570 -7.92 21.42 -20.18
C ILE A 570 -8.12 22.52 -19.12
N SER A 571 -8.45 22.17 -17.88
CA SER A 571 -8.67 23.17 -16.81
C SER A 571 -7.41 24.02 -16.61
N SER A 572 -6.24 23.37 -16.64
CA SER A 572 -4.94 24.02 -16.44
C SER A 572 -4.58 24.93 -17.62
N VAL A 573 -4.86 24.53 -18.86
CA VAL A 573 -4.67 25.37 -20.06
C VAL A 573 -5.56 26.62 -20.00
N LEU A 574 -6.86 26.45 -19.75
CA LEU A 574 -7.85 27.55 -19.68
C LEU A 574 -7.58 28.57 -18.56
N LEU A 575 -6.84 28.17 -17.51
CA LEU A 575 -6.50 29.01 -16.37
C LEU A 575 -5.11 29.69 -16.48
N SER A 576 -4.23 29.22 -17.38
CA SER A 576 -2.80 29.53 -17.32
C SER A 576 -2.20 30.11 -18.60
N VAL A 577 -2.80 29.83 -19.76
CA VAL A 577 -2.43 30.45 -21.03
C VAL A 577 -3.17 31.81 -21.15
N PRO A 578 -2.50 32.89 -21.59
CA PRO A 578 -3.16 34.17 -21.86
C PRO A 578 -4.30 34.02 -22.87
N THR A 579 -5.40 34.77 -22.67
CA THR A 579 -6.61 34.62 -23.49
C THR A 579 -6.39 35.02 -24.96
N GLU A 580 -5.44 35.90 -25.24
CA GLU A 580 -4.99 36.24 -26.60
C GLU A 580 -4.49 34.98 -27.35
N HIS A 581 -3.46 34.29 -26.82
CA HIS A 581 -2.93 33.05 -27.39
C HIS A 581 -3.97 31.91 -27.46
N LEU A 582 -4.89 31.81 -26.50
CA LEU A 582 -5.98 30.82 -26.57
C LEU A 582 -6.89 31.05 -27.78
N LEU A 583 -7.10 32.30 -28.18
CA LEU A 583 -7.94 32.64 -29.34
C LEU A 583 -7.17 32.59 -30.67
N GLU A 584 -5.93 33.07 -30.70
CA GLU A 584 -5.14 33.16 -31.93
C GLU A 584 -4.49 31.81 -32.31
N ASP A 585 -3.91 31.09 -31.36
CA ASP A 585 -3.06 29.91 -31.63
C ASP A 585 -3.76 28.55 -31.41
N MET A 586 -4.94 28.53 -30.75
CA MET A 586 -5.60 27.30 -30.25
C MET A 586 -7.13 27.23 -30.43
N THR A 587 -7.76 28.14 -31.19
CA THR A 587 -9.23 28.17 -31.31
C THR A 587 -9.84 26.88 -31.86
N GLY A 588 -9.15 26.16 -32.77
CA GLY A 588 -9.66 24.90 -33.32
C GLY A 588 -9.74 23.81 -32.25
N GLU A 589 -8.62 23.61 -31.56
CA GLU A 589 -8.43 22.66 -30.47
C GLU A 589 -9.38 22.93 -29.30
N LEU A 590 -9.66 24.21 -28.99
CA LEU A 590 -10.63 24.61 -27.98
C LEU A 590 -12.08 24.34 -28.38
N LEU A 591 -12.44 24.48 -29.66
CA LEU A 591 -13.78 24.16 -30.17
C LEU A 591 -14.02 22.64 -30.20
N GLU A 592 -13.01 21.87 -30.63
CA GLU A 592 -13.04 20.40 -30.58
C GLU A 592 -13.13 19.90 -29.13
N ALA A 593 -12.34 20.49 -28.22
CA ALA A 593 -12.44 20.23 -26.79
C ALA A 593 -13.83 20.63 -26.23
N GLN A 594 -14.41 21.76 -26.63
CA GLN A 594 -15.75 22.17 -26.17
C GLN A 594 -16.82 21.14 -26.57
N SER A 595 -16.76 20.60 -27.78
CA SER A 595 -17.69 19.54 -28.23
C SER A 595 -17.50 18.26 -27.41
N TRP A 596 -16.25 17.82 -27.23
CA TRP A 596 -15.92 16.61 -26.46
C TRP A 596 -16.33 16.73 -24.99
N LEU A 597 -16.14 17.90 -24.37
CA LEU A 597 -16.57 18.19 -23.00
C LEU A 597 -18.11 18.08 -22.83
N GLY A 598 -18.88 18.46 -23.86
CA GLY A 598 -20.34 18.24 -23.88
C GLY A 598 -20.68 16.76 -23.86
N ASP A 599 -20.05 15.96 -24.74
CA ASP A 599 -20.23 14.50 -24.76
C ASP A 599 -19.84 13.85 -23.43
N VAL A 600 -18.70 14.22 -22.84
CA VAL A 600 -18.24 13.69 -21.54
C VAL A 600 -19.23 14.04 -20.43
N MET A 601 -19.70 15.29 -20.37
CA MET A 601 -20.65 15.75 -19.35
C MET A 601 -21.96 14.95 -19.36
N GLU A 602 -22.45 14.56 -20.53
CA GLU A 602 -23.68 13.78 -20.69
C GLU A 602 -23.48 12.26 -20.55
N LYS A 603 -22.40 11.71 -21.12
CA LYS A 603 -22.31 10.28 -21.49
C LYS A 603 -21.20 9.50 -20.77
N ASP A 604 -20.23 10.16 -20.14
CA ASP A 604 -19.15 9.44 -19.42
C ASP A 604 -19.74 8.65 -18.24
N PRO A 605 -19.38 7.37 -18.04
CA PRO A 605 -19.86 6.59 -16.89
C PRO A 605 -19.39 7.15 -15.53
N ASP A 606 -18.21 7.78 -15.47
CA ASP A 606 -17.65 8.30 -14.22
C ASP A 606 -18.30 9.61 -13.77
N GLY A 607 -18.69 9.66 -12.49
CA GLY A 607 -19.32 10.83 -11.88
C GLY A 607 -18.37 12.02 -11.71
N ASP A 608 -17.06 11.78 -11.69
CA ASP A 608 -16.04 12.80 -11.44
C ASP A 608 -15.60 13.43 -12.77
N CYS A 609 -15.41 12.62 -13.83
CA CYS A 609 -15.29 13.08 -15.22
C CYS A 609 -16.43 14.03 -15.61
N ARG A 610 -17.70 13.67 -15.36
CA ARG A 610 -18.86 14.54 -15.68
C ARG A 610 -18.80 15.89 -14.96
N ARG A 611 -18.28 15.96 -13.72
CA ARG A 611 -18.12 17.23 -12.97
C ARG A 611 -16.96 18.08 -13.49
N LEU A 612 -15.83 17.46 -13.82
CA LEU A 612 -14.68 18.15 -14.42
C LEU A 612 -15.04 18.70 -15.82
N ALA A 613 -15.82 17.95 -16.61
CA ALA A 613 -16.30 18.41 -17.90
C ALA A 613 -17.20 19.66 -17.79
N LEU A 614 -18.19 19.63 -16.88
CA LEU A 614 -19.02 20.78 -16.57
C LEU A 614 -18.20 21.99 -16.08
N HIS A 615 -17.16 21.77 -15.25
CA HIS A 615 -16.29 22.84 -14.78
C HIS A 615 -15.53 23.52 -15.94
N ASN A 616 -14.95 22.73 -16.85
CA ASN A 616 -14.27 23.25 -18.05
C ASN A 616 -15.21 24.04 -18.96
N LEU A 617 -16.44 23.57 -19.18
CA LEU A 617 -17.44 24.30 -19.97
C LEU A 617 -17.78 25.67 -19.34
N LEU A 618 -17.88 25.74 -18.01
CA LEU A 618 -18.07 27.00 -17.29
C LEU A 618 -16.83 27.92 -17.35
N LEU A 619 -15.61 27.37 -17.37
CA LEU A 619 -14.39 28.17 -17.60
C LEU A 619 -14.38 28.77 -19.01
N MET A 620 -14.69 27.99 -20.04
CA MET A 620 -14.83 28.47 -21.44
C MET A 620 -15.91 29.54 -21.57
N GLU A 621 -17.08 29.37 -20.94
CA GLU A 621 -18.14 30.37 -20.95
C GLU A 621 -17.73 31.67 -20.25
N ASN A 622 -16.97 31.59 -19.15
CA ASN A 622 -16.45 32.76 -18.44
C ASN A 622 -15.35 33.50 -19.22
N LEU A 623 -14.50 32.79 -19.97
CA LEU A 623 -13.56 33.42 -20.91
C LEU A 623 -14.31 34.17 -22.01
N LYS A 624 -15.35 33.55 -22.61
CA LYS A 624 -16.21 34.20 -23.61
C LYS A 624 -16.90 35.46 -23.07
N LYS A 625 -17.36 35.44 -21.81
CA LYS A 625 -17.94 36.61 -21.13
C LYS A 625 -16.92 37.72 -20.91
N LYS A 626 -15.70 37.42 -20.44
CA LYS A 626 -14.62 38.41 -20.27
C LYS A 626 -14.35 39.17 -21.56
N LEU A 627 -14.24 38.46 -22.69
CA LEU A 627 -14.00 39.03 -24.01
C LEU A 627 -15.12 39.98 -24.47
N GLN A 628 -16.38 39.68 -24.12
CA GLN A 628 -17.52 40.55 -24.39
C GLN A 628 -17.60 41.79 -23.46
N THR A 629 -16.77 41.87 -22.43
CA THR A 629 -16.73 42.99 -21.47
C THR A 629 -15.54 43.93 -21.63
N VAL A 630 -14.64 43.68 -22.59
CA VAL A 630 -13.58 44.63 -22.96
C VAL A 630 -14.18 45.70 -23.88
N PRO A 631 -14.19 47.00 -23.49
CA PRO A 631 -14.63 48.07 -24.38
C PRO A 631 -13.61 48.28 -25.52
N SER A 632 -14.13 48.71 -26.68
CA SER A 632 -13.37 49.00 -27.91
C SER A 632 -12.51 50.25 -27.83
#